data_AF-A0AAJ5ZB81-F1
#
_entry.id   AF-A0AAJ5ZB81-F1
#
_cell.length_a   1.000
_cell.length_b   1.000
_cell.length_c   1.000
_cell.angle_alpha   90.00
_cell.angle_beta   90.00
_cell.angle_gamma   90.00
#
_symmetry.space_group_name_H-M   'P 1'
#
loop_
_entity.id
_entity.type
_entity.pdbx_description
1 polymer ?
#
loop_
_entity_poly.entity_id
_entity_poly.type
_entity_poly.pdbx_seq_one_letter_code
_entity_poly.pdbx_strand_id
1 'polypeptide(L)'
;MPQREMKVQEMFIKLGEELSEQKNSAYELWTGLPSYQAAVRGHGDYASEQCPCVSDVIKEATLFISHGLNPTPQQIAEASDFYQCPCGEDHQE
;
A
#
# COMPACT_ATOMS: atom_id res chain seq x y z
N MET A 1 22.77 -15.54 28.53
CA MET A 1 21.87 -16.47 27.83
C MET A 1 22.51 -16.82 26.51
N PRO A 2 22.73 -18.11 26.17
CA PRO A 2 23.38 -18.46 24.91
C PRO A 2 22.40 -18.21 23.76
N GLN A 3 22.81 -17.40 22.78
CA GLN A 3 22.09 -17.25 21.52
C GLN A 3 22.12 -18.61 20.80
N ARG A 4 20.95 -19.24 20.65
CA ARG A 4 20.80 -20.48 19.90
C ARG A 4 21.08 -20.14 18.43
N GLU A 5 22.13 -20.73 17.84
CA GLU A 5 22.41 -20.57 16.41
C GLU A 5 21.21 -21.08 15.61
N MET A 6 20.50 -20.17 14.94
CA MET A 6 19.43 -20.53 14.01
C MET A 6 20.04 -21.17 12.77
N LYS A 7 19.43 -22.26 12.29
CA LYS A 7 19.82 -22.86 11.02
C LYS A 7 19.43 -21.92 9.88
N VAL A 8 20.22 -21.87 8.81
CA VAL A 8 19.94 -21.03 7.62
C VAL A 8 18.52 -21.24 7.07
N GLN A 9 18.01 -22.48 7.11
CA GLN A 9 16.62 -22.78 6.73
C GLN A 9 15.58 -22.06 7.61
N GLU A 10 15.81 -22.01 8.92
CA GLU A 10 14.93 -21.29 9.86
C GLU A 10 14.98 -19.78 9.63
N MET A 11 16.14 -19.24 9.21
CA MET A 11 16.26 -17.83 8.82
C MET A 11 15.42 -17.50 7.58
N PHE A 12 15.42 -18.35 6.56
CA PHE A 12 14.61 -18.14 5.35
C PHE A 12 13.11 -18.22 5.65
N ILE A 13 12.70 -19.17 6.48
CA ILE A 13 11.28 -19.30 6.90
C ILE A 13 10.85 -18.03 7.62
N LYS A 14 11.63 -17.58 8.63
CA LYS A 14 11.33 -16.38 9.40
C LYS A 14 11.27 -15.12 8.54
N LEU A 15 12.21 -14.97 7.60
CA LEU A 15 12.19 -13.86 6.65
C LEU A 15 10.93 -13.89 5.77
N GLY A 16 10.51 -15.06 5.31
CA GLY A 16 9.28 -15.22 4.53
C GLY A 16 8.03 -14.82 5.32
N GLU A 17 7.96 -15.21 6.60
CA GLU A 17 6.88 -14.81 7.52
C GLU A 17 6.84 -13.29 7.71
N GLU A 18 7.99 -12.67 8.01
CA GLU A 18 8.09 -11.21 8.21
C GLU A 18 7.70 -10.42 6.95
N LEU A 19 8.10 -10.88 5.76
CA LEU A 19 7.71 -10.25 4.49
C LEU A 19 6.21 -10.39 4.22
N SER A 20 5.62 -11.54 4.56
CA SER A 20 4.19 -11.78 4.43
C SER A 20 3.38 -10.86 5.35
N GLU A 21 3.81 -10.72 6.61
CA GLU A 21 3.19 -9.81 7.57
C GLU A 21 3.24 -8.36 7.09
N GLN A 22 4.40 -7.90 6.61
CA GLN A 22 4.54 -6.55 6.06
C GLN A 22 3.61 -6.31 4.87
N LYS A 23 3.47 -7.29 3.97
CA LYS A 23 2.56 -7.19 2.83
C LYS A 23 1.10 -7.10 3.28
N ASN A 24 0.70 -7.91 4.26
CA ASN A 24 -0.67 -7.89 4.77
C ASN A 24 -0.98 -6.58 5.49
N SER A 25 -0.08 -6.07 6.33
CA SER A 25 -0.26 -4.77 6.99
C SER A 25 -0.28 -3.60 5.99
N ALA A 26 0.54 -3.66 4.94
CA ALA A 26 0.47 -2.67 3.87
C ALA A 26 -0.86 -2.73 3.12
N TYR A 27 -1.37 -3.92 2.82
CA TYR A 27 -2.69 -4.07 2.22
C TYR A 27 -3.80 -3.50 3.10
N GLU A 28 -3.81 -3.84 4.40
CA GLU A 28 -4.78 -3.29 5.36
C GLU A 28 -4.76 -1.77 5.39
N LEU A 29 -3.57 -1.17 5.46
CA LEU A 29 -3.40 0.29 5.40
C LEU A 29 -3.95 0.85 4.08
N TRP A 30 -3.57 0.22 2.96
CA TRP A 30 -3.96 0.65 1.62
C TRP A 30 -5.48 0.69 1.42
N THR A 31 -6.23 -0.27 2.00
CA THR A 31 -7.71 -0.27 1.88
C THR A 31 -8.39 0.99 2.43
N GLY A 32 -7.70 1.76 3.29
CA GLY A 32 -8.17 3.04 3.80
C GLY A 32 -7.75 4.26 2.97
N LEU A 33 -6.96 4.08 1.91
CA LEU A 33 -6.37 5.17 1.14
C LEU A 33 -7.14 5.46 -0.17
N PRO A 34 -7.01 6.69 -0.73
CA PRO A 34 -7.69 7.09 -1.96
C PRO A 34 -7.46 6.17 -3.17
N SER A 35 -6.25 5.67 -3.37
CA SER A 35 -5.90 4.81 -4.50
C SER A 35 -6.65 3.46 -4.48
N TYR A 36 -6.98 2.93 -3.29
CA TYR A 36 -7.82 1.75 -3.16
C TYR A 36 -9.26 2.05 -3.61
N GLN A 37 -9.80 3.20 -3.23
CA GLN A 37 -11.14 3.61 -3.70
C GLN A 37 -11.16 3.77 -5.22
N ALA A 38 -10.09 4.29 -5.81
CA ALA A 38 -9.93 4.35 -7.26
C ALA A 38 -9.88 2.94 -7.89
N ALA A 39 -9.14 2.00 -7.29
CA ALA A 39 -9.10 0.62 -7.73
C ALA A 39 -10.46 -0.09 -7.64
N VAL A 40 -11.23 0.15 -6.58
CA VAL A 40 -12.60 -0.39 -6.42
C VAL A 40 -13.53 0.17 -7.50
N ARG A 41 -13.40 1.46 -7.86
CA ARG A 41 -14.19 2.05 -8.96
C ARG A 41 -13.84 1.43 -10.33
N GLY A 42 -12.56 1.19 -10.60
CA GLY A 42 -12.10 0.64 -11.88
C GLY A 42 -12.28 -0.88 -12.04
N HIS A 43 -12.09 -1.64 -10.95
CA HIS A 43 -11.95 -3.10 -11.00
C HIS A 43 -12.96 -3.87 -10.13
N GLY A 44 -13.75 -3.18 -9.30
CA GLY A 44 -14.71 -3.82 -8.40
C GLY A 44 -14.05 -4.83 -7.48
N ASP A 45 -14.52 -6.08 -7.54
CA ASP A 45 -14.03 -7.18 -6.69
C ASP A 45 -12.54 -7.53 -6.95
N TYR A 46 -12.00 -7.14 -8.11
CA TYR A 46 -10.60 -7.38 -8.50
C TYR A 46 -9.64 -6.26 -8.07
N ALA A 47 -10.11 -5.27 -7.30
CA ALA A 47 -9.26 -4.19 -6.80
C ALA A 47 -8.03 -4.70 -6.02
N SER A 48 -8.20 -5.77 -5.23
CA SER A 48 -7.12 -6.37 -4.45
C SER A 48 -5.94 -6.89 -5.28
N GLU A 49 -6.16 -7.23 -6.56
CA GLU A 49 -5.10 -7.67 -7.47
C GLU A 49 -4.18 -6.52 -7.90
N GLN A 50 -4.65 -5.28 -7.74
CA GLN A 50 -3.88 -4.07 -8.06
C GLN A 50 -3.11 -3.53 -6.86
N CYS A 51 -3.01 -4.28 -5.76
CA CYS A 51 -2.32 -3.82 -4.56
C CYS A 51 -0.90 -3.33 -4.90
N PRO A 52 -0.57 -2.05 -4.64
CA PRO A 52 0.74 -1.52 -4.94
C PRO A 52 1.79 -2.08 -3.99
N CYS A 53 3.06 -1.82 -4.27
CA CYS A 53 4.13 -2.27 -3.39
C CYS A 53 4.09 -1.53 -2.05
N VAL A 54 4.66 -2.14 -1.00
CA VAL A 54 4.69 -1.58 0.37
C VAL A 54 5.20 -0.14 0.39
N SER A 55 6.22 0.17 -0.43
CA SER A 55 6.81 1.52 -0.43
C SER A 55 5.86 2.59 -0.97
N ASP A 56 5.00 2.25 -1.93
CA ASP A 56 4.07 3.21 -2.53
C ASP A 56 2.86 3.43 -1.61
N VAL A 57 2.39 2.38 -0.94
CA VAL A 57 1.38 2.50 0.14
C VAL A 57 1.86 3.46 1.22
N ILE A 58 3.12 3.34 1.67
CA ILE A 58 3.67 4.22 2.71
C ILE A 58 3.78 5.67 2.24
N LYS A 59 4.17 5.90 0.98
CA LYS A 59 4.24 7.25 0.40
C LYS A 59 2.86 7.89 0.34
N GLU A 60 1.87 7.17 -0.19
CA GLU A 60 0.49 7.65 -0.26
C GLU A 60 -0.06 7.92 1.14
N ALA A 61 0.12 6.99 2.09
CA ALA A 61 -0.33 7.19 3.47
C ALA A 61 0.31 8.42 4.12
N THR A 62 1.60 8.66 3.87
CA THR A 62 2.31 9.85 4.38
C THR A 62 1.75 11.13 3.77
N LEU A 63 1.50 11.15 2.46
CA LEU A 63 0.88 12.27 1.77
C LEU A 63 -0.53 12.54 2.31
N PHE A 64 -1.35 11.49 2.42
CA PHE A 64 -2.71 11.57 2.94
C PHE A 64 -2.75 12.14 4.37
N ILE A 65 -1.86 11.67 5.25
CA ILE A 65 -1.73 12.20 6.62
C ILE A 65 -1.27 13.67 6.60
N SER A 66 -0.30 14.01 5.74
CA SER A 66 0.26 15.36 5.67
C SER A 66 -0.75 16.40 5.17
N HIS A 67 -1.64 16.01 4.28
CA HIS A 67 -2.68 16.88 3.74
C HIS A 67 -3.89 17.00 4.69
N GLY A 68 -4.05 16.05 5.61
CA GLY A 68 -5.15 16.01 6.58
C GLY A 68 -6.50 15.67 5.94
N LEU A 69 -7.59 15.81 6.72
CA LEU A 69 -8.94 15.43 6.28
C LEU A 69 -9.56 16.38 5.25
N ASN A 70 -9.01 17.59 5.10
CA ASN A 70 -9.49 18.62 4.16
C ASN A 70 -8.33 19.15 3.32
N PRO A 71 -7.79 18.33 2.39
CA PRO A 71 -6.69 18.76 1.53
C PRO A 71 -7.11 19.94 0.64
N THR A 72 -6.20 20.89 0.43
CA THR A 72 -6.41 21.97 -0.55
C THR A 72 -6.37 21.41 -1.99
N PRO A 73 -6.99 22.08 -2.98
CA PRO A 73 -6.92 21.65 -4.37
C PRO A 73 -5.49 21.48 -4.90
N GLN A 74 -4.56 22.32 -4.44
CA GLN A 74 -3.14 22.22 -4.77
C GLN A 74 -2.52 20.91 -4.24
N GLN A 75 -2.79 20.56 -2.98
CA GLN A 75 -2.29 19.32 -2.37
C GLN A 75 -2.87 18.07 -3.03
N ILE A 76 -4.13 18.11 -3.46
CA ILE A 76 -4.75 17.01 -4.23
C ILE A 76 -4.04 16.87 -5.58
N ALA A 77 -3.74 17.98 -6.27
CA ALA A 77 -3.02 17.94 -7.54
C ALA A 77 -1.59 17.42 -7.38
N GLU A 78 -0.89 17.77 -6.31
CA GLU A 78 0.47 17.28 -6.01
C GLU A 78 0.51 15.78 -5.69
N ALA A 79 -0.54 15.26 -5.02
CA ALA A 79 -0.66 13.83 -4.72
C ALA A 79 -1.47 13.05 -5.78
N SER A 80 -1.82 13.67 -6.90
CA SER A 80 -2.62 13.11 -8.00
C SER A 80 -2.22 11.67 -8.31
N ASP A 81 -0.94 11.47 -8.60
CA ASP A 81 -0.39 10.20 -9.07
C ASP A 81 -0.45 9.11 -7.98
N PHE A 82 -0.46 9.51 -6.71
CA PHE A 82 -0.56 8.58 -5.57
C PHE A 82 -2.00 8.24 -5.21
N TYR A 83 -2.99 9.03 -5.63
CA TYR A 83 -4.40 8.81 -5.35
C TYR A 83 -5.14 8.10 -6.49
N GLN A 84 -4.47 7.90 -7.63
CA GLN A 84 -5.00 7.16 -8.77
C GLN A 84 -4.95 5.65 -8.56
N CYS A 85 -5.63 4.91 -9.44
CA CYS A 85 -5.56 3.46 -9.42
C CYS A 85 -4.12 3.00 -9.77
N PRO A 86 -3.53 2.10 -8.98
CA PRO A 86 -2.16 1.60 -9.19
C PRO A 86 -1.98 0.72 -10.43
N CYS A 87 -3.04 0.33 -11.15
CA CYS A 87 -2.94 -0.45 -12.38
C CYS A 87 -2.32 0.35 -13.55
N GLY A 88 -2.29 1.69 -13.44
CA GLY A 88 -1.78 2.60 -14.48
C GLY A 88 -2.74 2.83 -15.65
N GLU A 89 -3.97 2.33 -15.58
CA GLU A 89 -5.03 2.61 -16.54
C GLU A 89 -5.82 3.86 -16.13
N ASP A 90 -6.18 4.66 -17.13
CA ASP A 90 -7.06 5.82 -16.93
C ASP A 90 -8.51 5.32 -16.84
N HIS A 91 -8.97 5.07 -15.61
CA HIS A 91 -10.38 4.81 -15.33
C HIS A 91 -11.14 6.14 -15.33
N GLN A 92 -11.35 6.68 -16.53
CA GLN A 92 -12.21 7.85 -16.73
C GLN A 92 -13.62 7.50 -16.24
N GLU A 93 -14.09 8.24 -15.24
CA GLU A 93 -15.54 8.44 -15.01
C GLU A 93 -16.06 9.52 -15.96
#